data_AF-A0AAU1RSA6-F1
#
_entry.id   AF-A0AAU1RSA6-F1
#
_cell.length_a   1.000
_cell.length_b   1.000
_cell.length_c   1.000
_cell.angle_alpha   90.00
_cell.angle_beta   90.00
_cell.angle_gamma   90.00
#
_symmetry.space_group_name_H-M   'P 1'
#
loop_
_entity.id
_entity.type
_entity.pdbx_description
1 polymer ?
#
loop_
_entity_poly.entity_id
_entity_poly.type
_entity_poly.pdbx_seq_one_letter_code
_entity_poly.pdbx_strand_id
1 'polypeptide(L)'
;MFGLNPGDSVLAVAPHPDDETLGAGGTIARLTAAGIAVHVLAVACVTQPRWGTPTDSRLRREEFNAACDVLGVSGRAIAWSDDAPALDLASHSAELVRLIESGPELSLAALQPATLLIPAAGAVHQDHQVVHHAAYAAARPSGSLRH
;
A
#
# COMPACT_ATOMS: atom_id res chain seq x y z
N MET A 1 -12.63 4.18 -16.24
CA MET A 1 -11.24 4.66 -16.43
C MET A 1 -10.31 3.46 -16.25
N PHE A 2 -9.35 3.19 -17.16
CA PHE A 2 -8.53 1.95 -17.14
C PHE A 2 -9.34 0.63 -17.11
N GLY A 3 -10.51 0.61 -17.74
CA GLY A 3 -11.41 -0.55 -17.67
C GLY A 3 -12.22 -0.67 -16.37
N LEU A 4 -11.94 0.18 -15.37
CA LEU A 4 -12.69 0.26 -14.11
C LEU A 4 -13.95 1.12 -14.24
N ASN A 5 -14.99 0.71 -13.53
CA ASN A 5 -16.30 1.34 -13.45
C ASN A 5 -16.55 1.90 -12.04
N PRO A 6 -17.47 2.89 -11.89
CA PRO A 6 -17.94 3.31 -10.58
C PRO A 6 -18.48 2.11 -9.79
N GLY A 7 -18.02 1.95 -8.54
CA GLY A 7 -18.31 0.80 -7.70
C GLY A 7 -17.20 -0.26 -7.65
N ASP A 8 -16.26 -0.24 -8.59
CA ASP A 8 -15.02 -1.03 -8.46
C ASP A 8 -14.13 -0.43 -7.37
N SER A 9 -13.25 -1.27 -6.82
CA SER A 9 -12.25 -0.87 -5.82
C SER A 9 -10.83 -1.16 -6.28
N VAL A 10 -9.90 -0.35 -5.78
CA VAL A 10 -8.46 -0.46 -6.01
C VAL A 10 -7.75 -0.49 -4.67
N LEU A 11 -6.79 -1.40 -4.53
CA LEU A 11 -5.86 -1.40 -3.40
C LEU A 11 -4.49 -0.94 -3.90
N ALA A 12 -3.93 0.09 -3.29
CA ALA A 12 -2.55 0.50 -3.48
C ALA A 12 -1.72 0.03 -2.28
N VAL A 13 -0.68 -0.78 -2.53
CA VAL A 13 0.26 -1.22 -1.50
C VAL A 13 1.54 -0.43 -1.67
N ALA A 14 1.82 0.46 -0.72
CA ALA A 14 2.98 1.34 -0.69
C ALA A 14 3.99 0.82 0.36
N PRO A 15 5.29 0.73 0.06
CA PRO A 15 6.31 0.33 1.03
C PRO A 15 6.33 1.28 2.23
N HIS A 16 6.39 2.58 1.96
CA HIS A 16 6.42 3.62 2.98
C HIS A 16 5.32 4.66 2.74
N PRO A 17 4.92 5.42 3.79
CA PRO A 17 4.03 6.55 3.62
C PRO A 17 4.72 7.68 2.84
N ASP A 18 4.22 7.96 1.63
CA ASP A 18 4.72 8.89 0.59
C ASP A 18 4.77 8.20 -0.78
N ASP A 19 5.08 6.90 -0.82
CA ASP A 19 5.23 6.11 -2.05
C ASP A 19 3.92 6.02 -2.84
N GLU A 20 2.76 5.99 -2.18
CA GLU A 20 1.47 6.04 -2.87
C GLU A 20 1.30 7.34 -3.64
N THR A 21 1.75 8.45 -3.05
CA THR A 21 1.62 9.80 -3.59
C THR A 21 2.64 10.02 -4.70
N LEU A 22 3.91 9.69 -4.46
CA LEU A 22 5.00 9.86 -5.43
C LEU A 22 4.92 8.88 -6.60
N GLY A 23 4.52 7.64 -6.33
CA GLY A 23 4.43 6.60 -7.34
C GLY A 23 3.15 6.66 -8.16
N ALA A 24 1.99 6.78 -7.49
CA ALA A 24 0.69 6.64 -8.14
C ALA A 24 -0.30 7.79 -7.83
N GLY A 25 0.10 8.88 -7.17
CA GLY A 25 -0.81 9.90 -6.66
C GLY A 25 -1.70 10.52 -7.75
N GLY A 26 -1.15 10.82 -8.92
CA GLY A 26 -1.94 11.32 -10.06
C GLY A 26 -2.96 10.30 -10.58
N THR A 27 -2.64 9.01 -10.55
CA THR A 27 -3.57 7.93 -10.90
C THR A 27 -4.65 7.79 -9.84
N ILE A 28 -4.27 7.77 -8.56
CA ILE A 28 -5.18 7.67 -7.41
C ILE A 28 -6.19 8.81 -7.47
N ALA A 29 -5.74 10.07 -7.57
CA ALA A 29 -6.61 11.24 -7.62
C ALA A 29 -7.60 11.20 -8.80
N ARG A 30 -7.18 10.67 -9.95
CA ARG A 30 -8.08 10.53 -11.10
C ARG A 30 -9.09 9.39 -10.91
N LEU A 31 -8.71 8.29 -10.27
CA LEU A 31 -9.61 7.18 -9.96
C LEU A 31 -10.66 7.60 -8.93
N THR A 32 -10.25 8.26 -7.85
CA THR A 32 -11.18 8.75 -6.81
C THR A 32 -12.14 9.79 -7.37
N ALA A 33 -11.66 10.73 -8.20
CA ALA A 33 -12.51 11.70 -8.91
C ALA A 33 -13.50 11.03 -9.89
N ALA A 34 -13.21 9.82 -10.37
CA ALA A 34 -14.10 9.04 -11.23
C ALA A 34 -15.09 8.16 -10.44
N GLY A 35 -15.12 8.27 -9.10
CA GLY A 35 -16.02 7.49 -8.23
C GLY A 35 -15.58 6.06 -7.97
N ILE A 36 -14.29 5.74 -8.18
CA ILE A 36 -13.70 4.43 -7.88
C ILE A 36 -13.16 4.47 -6.45
N ALA A 37 -13.46 3.44 -5.66
CA ALA A 37 -13.00 3.36 -4.27
C ALA A 37 -11.52 2.98 -4.24
N VAL A 38 -10.64 3.90 -3.84
CA VAL A 38 -9.20 3.61 -3.71
C VAL A 38 -8.84 3.46 -2.24
N HIS A 39 -8.17 2.37 -1.90
CA HIS A 39 -7.65 2.09 -0.57
C HIS A 39 -6.12 2.07 -0.61
N VAL A 40 -5.47 2.62 0.42
CA VAL A 40 -3.99 2.64 0.50
C VAL A 40 -3.51 1.91 1.75
N LEU A 41 -2.70 0.87 1.54
CA LEU A 41 -1.96 0.20 2.59
C LEU A 41 -0.49 0.60 2.51
N ALA A 42 -0.03 1.46 3.42
CA ALA A 42 1.39 1.66 3.65
C ALA A 42 1.92 0.53 4.54
N VAL A 43 3.03 -0.09 4.15
CA VAL A 43 3.54 -1.29 4.82
C VAL A 43 4.31 -0.93 6.09
N ALA A 44 5.30 -0.05 5.99
CA ALA A 44 6.18 0.27 7.11
C ALA A 44 6.34 1.78 7.32
N CYS A 45 6.17 2.23 8.56
CA CYS A 45 6.52 3.57 9.01
C CYS A 45 7.49 3.49 10.18
N VAL A 46 8.73 3.92 9.99
CA VAL A 46 9.75 3.87 11.04
C VAL A 46 10.29 5.26 11.35
N THR A 47 10.54 5.48 12.64
CA THR A 47 11.26 6.62 13.19
C THR A 47 12.72 6.46 12.85
N GLN A 48 13.24 7.37 12.03
CA GLN A 48 14.64 7.35 11.63
C GLN A 48 15.12 8.77 11.35
N PRO A 49 16.39 9.08 11.68
CA PRO A 49 16.96 10.37 11.31
C PRO A 49 17.07 10.42 9.78
N ARG A 50 16.29 11.29 9.14
CA ARG A 50 16.44 11.62 7.72
C ARG A 50 17.01 13.03 7.62
N TRP A 51 18.05 13.19 6.81
CA TRP A 51 18.66 14.50 6.50
C TRP A 51 19.11 15.31 7.72
N GLY A 52 19.50 14.63 8.81
CA GLY A 52 19.95 15.29 10.05
C GLY A 52 18.82 15.75 10.99
N THR A 53 17.56 15.47 10.65
CA THR A 53 16.40 15.71 11.52
C THR A 53 15.77 14.38 11.94
N PRO A 54 15.41 14.19 13.22
CA PRO A 54 14.59 13.05 13.62
C PRO A 54 13.26 13.13 12.87
N THR A 55 13.00 12.19 11.95
CA THR A 55 11.68 12.04 11.36
C THR A 55 10.92 11.04 12.20
N ASP A 56 9.98 11.54 13.01
CA ASP A 56 9.10 10.77 13.89
C ASP A 56 8.04 10.04 13.04
N SER A 57 7.85 8.73 13.28
CA SER A 57 6.83 7.92 12.62
C SER A 57 5.41 8.48 12.81
N ARG A 58 5.17 9.17 13.93
CA ARG A 58 3.90 9.86 14.20
C ARG A 58 3.67 11.02 13.25
N LEU A 59 4.68 11.87 13.03
CA LEU A 59 4.57 12.98 12.08
C LEU A 59 4.34 12.44 10.66
N ARG A 60 5.10 11.41 10.26
CA ARG A 60 4.89 10.77 8.93
C ARG A 60 3.49 10.18 8.77
N ARG A 61 2.91 9.64 9.84
CA ARG A 61 1.52 9.16 9.84
C ARG A 61 0.54 10.31 9.64
N GLU A 62 0.76 11.45 10.29
CA GLU A 62 -0.07 12.64 10.10
C GLU A 62 0.04 13.16 8.65
N GLU A 63 1.25 13.23 8.09
CA GLU A 63 1.50 13.62 6.70
C GLU A 63 0.83 12.66 5.71
N PHE A 64 0.97 11.35 5.93
CA PHE A 64 0.30 10.31 5.13
C PHE A 64 -1.22 10.45 5.16
N ASN A 65 -1.79 10.67 6.34
CA ASN A 65 -3.22 10.88 6.48
C ASN A 65 -3.66 12.13 5.69
N ALA A 66 -2.95 13.25 5.83
CA ALA A 66 -3.26 14.47 5.09
C ALA A 66 -3.13 14.30 3.58
N ALA A 67 -2.10 13.61 3.09
CA ALA A 67 -1.92 13.31 1.67
C ALA A 67 -3.08 12.44 1.14
N CYS A 68 -3.45 11.39 1.87
CA CYS A 68 -4.58 10.54 1.53
C CYS A 68 -5.92 11.30 1.52
N ASP A 69 -6.10 12.31 2.39
CA ASP A 69 -7.30 13.16 2.40
C ASP A 69 -7.38 14.00 1.12
N VAL A 70 -6.25 14.59 0.70
CA VAL A 70 -6.14 15.34 -0.56
C VAL A 70 -6.41 14.43 -1.76
N LEU A 71 -5.93 13.19 -1.72
CA LEU A 71 -6.15 12.20 -2.78
C LEU A 71 -7.59 11.65 -2.80
N GLY A 72 -8.38 11.85 -1.75
CA GLY A 72 -9.76 11.41 -1.67
C GLY A 72 -9.93 9.89 -1.54
N VAL A 73 -8.97 9.20 -0.90
CA VAL A 73 -9.00 7.74 -0.76
C VAL A 73 -10.12 7.29 0.18
N SER A 74 -10.73 6.14 -0.11
CA SER A 74 -11.85 5.57 0.66
C SER A 74 -11.39 4.86 1.94
N GLY A 75 -10.13 4.44 2.01
CA GLY A 75 -9.54 3.86 3.21
C GLY A 75 -8.03 3.94 3.18
N ARG A 76 -7.41 4.01 4.36
CA ARG A 76 -5.95 4.04 4.50
C ARG A 76 -5.51 3.31 5.76
N ALA A 77 -4.35 2.68 5.72
CA ALA A 77 -3.75 1.99 6.85
C ALA A 77 -2.22 2.06 6.79
N ILE A 78 -1.60 1.98 7.96
CA ILE A 78 -0.16 1.73 8.11
C ILE A 78 -0.03 0.43 8.90
N ALA A 79 0.49 -0.62 8.26
CA ALA A 79 0.49 -1.95 8.86
C ALA A 79 1.47 -2.10 10.02
N TRP A 80 2.72 -1.67 9.81
CA TRP A 80 3.81 -1.85 10.77
C TRP A 80 4.45 -0.50 11.09
N SER A 81 4.70 -0.26 12.38
CA SER A 81 5.18 1.04 12.86
C SER A 81 6.14 0.88 14.03
N ASP A 82 7.41 1.23 13.82
CA ASP A 82 8.49 1.12 14.81
C ASP A 82 8.69 -0.26 15.45
N ASP A 83 8.13 -1.31 14.85
CA ASP A 83 8.27 -2.70 15.27
C ASP A 83 9.29 -3.46 14.39
N ALA A 84 9.60 -4.70 14.76
CA ALA A 84 10.59 -5.51 14.06
C ALA A 84 10.26 -5.74 12.57
N PRO A 85 9.00 -6.02 12.18
CA PRO A 85 8.64 -6.08 10.77
C PRO A 85 8.87 -4.78 10.02
N ALA A 86 8.52 -3.61 10.59
CA ALA A 86 8.72 -2.32 9.93
C ALA A 86 10.21 -2.00 9.66
N LEU A 87 11.12 -2.52 10.48
CA LEU A 87 12.57 -2.30 10.37
C LEU A 87 13.27 -3.26 9.39
N ASP A 88 12.67 -4.42 9.11
CA ASP A 88 13.21 -5.44 8.20
C ASP A 88 12.11 -6.23 7.51
N LEU A 89 11.62 -5.68 6.39
CA LEU A 89 10.59 -6.32 5.57
C LEU A 89 11.07 -7.62 4.94
N ALA A 90 12.36 -7.73 4.61
CA ALA A 90 12.90 -8.89 3.90
C ALA A 90 12.79 -10.15 4.78
N SER A 91 13.18 -10.04 6.04
CA SER A 91 13.06 -11.12 7.02
C SER A 91 11.61 -11.49 7.35
N HIS A 92 10.65 -10.60 7.11
CA HIS A 92 9.23 -10.80 7.38
C HIS A 92 8.39 -10.98 6.09
N SER A 93 9.02 -11.29 4.96
CA SER A 93 8.35 -11.38 3.65
C SER A 93 7.14 -12.33 3.61
N ALA A 94 7.23 -13.49 4.27
CA ALA A 94 6.09 -14.42 4.34
C ALA A 94 4.91 -13.87 5.15
N GLU A 95 5.17 -13.06 6.17
CA GLU A 95 4.14 -12.36 6.94
C GLU A 95 3.53 -11.22 6.13
N LEU A 96 4.36 -10.49 5.38
CA LEU A 96 3.90 -9.44 4.46
C LEU A 96 2.96 -9.99 3.38
N VAL A 97 3.27 -11.17 2.81
CA VAL A 97 2.35 -11.85 1.87
C VAL A 97 1.01 -12.10 2.53
N ARG A 98 0.98 -12.67 3.75
CA ARG A 98 -0.27 -12.95 4.47
C ARG A 98 -1.04 -11.68 4.84
N LEU A 99 -0.33 -10.61 5.19
CA LEU A 99 -0.90 -9.30 5.48
C LEU A 99 -1.62 -8.73 4.25
N ILE A 100 -0.99 -8.77 3.08
CA ILE A 100 -1.61 -8.27 1.84
C ILE A 100 -2.75 -9.19 1.39
N GLU A 101 -2.57 -10.50 1.50
CA GLU A 101 -3.55 -11.51 1.07
C GLU A 101 -4.82 -11.46 1.94
N SER A 102 -4.68 -11.46 3.27
CA SER A 102 -5.80 -11.62 4.20
C SER A 102 -5.62 -10.90 5.54
N GLY A 103 -4.86 -9.80 5.57
CA GLY A 103 -4.70 -8.98 6.77
C GLY A 103 -6.01 -8.36 7.26
N PRO A 104 -6.06 -7.95 8.54
CA PRO A 104 -7.29 -7.55 9.22
C PRO A 104 -7.82 -6.17 8.81
N GLU A 105 -6.97 -5.27 8.32
CA GLU A 105 -7.36 -3.89 7.95
C GLU A 105 -7.72 -3.79 6.46
N LEU A 106 -6.70 -3.62 5.61
CA LEU A 106 -6.84 -3.56 4.16
C LEU A 106 -6.11 -4.75 3.55
N SER A 107 -6.84 -5.63 2.88
CA SER A 107 -6.28 -6.82 2.24
C SER A 107 -7.07 -7.22 1.00
N LEU A 108 -6.48 -8.09 0.18
CA LEU A 108 -7.13 -8.64 -1.00
C LEU A 108 -8.42 -9.38 -0.61
N ALA A 109 -8.38 -10.20 0.45
CA ALA A 109 -9.56 -10.93 0.93
C ALA A 109 -10.69 -10.01 1.39
N ALA A 110 -10.37 -8.92 2.10
CA ALA A 110 -11.37 -8.00 2.64
C ALA A 110 -11.99 -7.09 1.55
N LEU A 111 -11.18 -6.62 0.60
CA LEU A 111 -11.61 -5.60 -0.37
C LEU A 111 -12.02 -6.18 -1.73
N GLN A 112 -11.55 -7.37 -2.06
CA GLN A 112 -11.69 -8.00 -3.40
C GLN A 112 -11.46 -6.98 -4.54
N PRO A 113 -10.32 -6.27 -4.54
CA PRO A 113 -10.12 -5.13 -5.43
C PRO A 113 -10.02 -5.58 -6.89
N ALA A 114 -10.63 -4.82 -7.79
CA ALA A 114 -10.54 -5.04 -9.24
C ALA A 114 -9.14 -4.71 -9.78
N THR A 115 -8.35 -3.93 -9.06
CA THR A 115 -6.97 -3.59 -9.44
C THR A 115 -6.09 -3.43 -8.20
N LEU A 116 -4.85 -3.89 -8.33
CA LEU A 116 -3.80 -3.75 -7.34
C LEU A 116 -2.70 -2.83 -7.89
N LEU A 117 -2.37 -1.75 -7.18
CA LEU A 117 -1.23 -0.88 -7.48
C LEU A 117 -0.09 -1.23 -6.54
N ILE A 118 1.07 -1.59 -7.09
CA ILE A 118 2.26 -2.03 -6.34
C ILE A 118 3.52 -1.31 -6.86
N PRO A 119 4.63 -1.32 -6.11
CA PRO A 119 5.88 -0.74 -6.58
C PRO A 119 6.33 -1.34 -7.90
N ALA A 120 7.09 -0.57 -8.69
CA ALA A 120 7.65 -1.08 -9.94
C ALA A 120 8.63 -2.23 -9.69
N ALA A 121 8.61 -3.25 -10.55
CA ALA A 121 9.49 -4.43 -10.44
C ALA A 121 11.00 -4.07 -10.45
N GLY A 122 11.36 -2.98 -11.12
CA GLY A 122 12.74 -2.49 -11.22
C GLY A 122 13.15 -1.48 -10.16
N ALA A 123 12.42 -1.36 -9.05
CA ALA A 123 12.77 -0.41 -7.98
C ALA A 123 14.15 -0.73 -7.37
N VAL A 124 14.94 0.31 -7.11
CA VAL A 124 16.30 0.17 -6.54
C VAL A 124 16.31 -0.02 -5.03
N HIS A 125 15.28 0.46 -4.33
CA HIS A 125 15.18 0.35 -2.89
C HIS A 125 14.68 -1.05 -2.48
N GLN A 126 15.39 -1.70 -1.56
CA GLN A 126 15.12 -3.09 -1.15
C GLN A 126 13.67 -3.29 -0.65
N ASP A 127 13.14 -2.39 0.18
CA ASP A 127 11.75 -2.48 0.65
C ASP A 127 10.73 -2.45 -0.49
N HIS A 128 10.97 -1.66 -1.54
CA HIS A 128 10.09 -1.62 -2.71
C HIS A 128 10.12 -2.96 -3.46
N GLN A 129 11.30 -3.58 -3.57
CA GLN A 129 11.44 -4.91 -4.16
C GLN A 129 10.69 -5.95 -3.33
N VAL A 130 10.88 -5.96 -2.01
CA VAL A 130 10.20 -6.92 -1.12
C VAL A 130 8.68 -6.77 -1.20
N VAL A 131 8.16 -5.54 -1.15
CA VAL A 131 6.72 -5.26 -1.23
C VAL A 131 6.16 -5.62 -2.60
N HIS A 132 6.88 -5.34 -3.69
CA HIS A 132 6.50 -5.78 -5.03
C HIS A 132 6.31 -7.31 -5.08
N HIS A 133 7.33 -8.07 -4.65
CA HIS A 133 7.29 -9.52 -4.69
C HIS A 133 6.21 -10.10 -3.78
N ALA A 134 6.04 -9.53 -2.58
CA ALA A 134 5.02 -9.97 -1.64
C ALA A 134 3.59 -9.72 -2.17
N ALA A 135 3.33 -8.54 -2.73
CA ALA A 135 2.04 -8.21 -3.30
C ALA A 135 1.72 -9.06 -4.54
N TYR A 136 2.72 -9.30 -5.40
CA TYR A 136 2.57 -10.19 -6.55
C TYR A 136 2.29 -11.64 -6.12
N ALA A 137 2.99 -12.13 -5.10
CA ALA A 137 2.74 -13.45 -4.53
C ALA A 137 1.37 -13.54 -3.85
N ALA A 138 0.92 -12.50 -3.16
CA ALA A 138 -0.41 -12.44 -2.52
C ALA A 138 -1.54 -12.48 -3.56
N ALA A 139 -1.34 -11.87 -4.73
CA ALA A 139 -2.31 -11.84 -5.83
C ALA A 139 -2.33 -13.11 -6.70
N ARG A 140 -1.54 -14.14 -6.36
CA ARG A 140 -1.53 -15.41 -7.09
C ARG A 140 -2.95 -16.00 -7.17
N PRO A 141 -3.34 -16.65 -8.28
CA PRO A 141 -4.62 -17.34 -8.37
C PRO A 141 -4.71 -18.42 -7.28
N SER A 142 -5.53 -18.18 -6.26
CA SER A 142 -5.97 -19.18 -5.30
C SER A 142 -7.30 -19.74 -5.81
N GLY A 143 -7.50 -21.06 -5.72
CA GLY A 143 -8.59 -21.80 -6.38
C GLY A 143 -10.04 -21.46 -5.98
N SER A 144 -10.27 -20.30 -5.36
CA SER A 144 -11.58 -19.75 -5.01
C SER A 144 -12.12 -18.72 -6.01
N LEU A 145 -11.37 -18.36 -7.06
CA LEU A 145 -11.90 -17.49 -8.12
C LEU A 145 -12.90 -18.27 -8.97
N ARG A 146 -14.19 -17.92 -8.83
CA ARG A 146 -15.25 -18.42 -9.69
C ARG A 146 -14.99 -17.95 -11.13
N HIS A 147 -14.77 -18.93 -12.02
CA HIS A 147 -14.95 -18.75 -13.46
C HIS A 147 -16.40 -18.43 -13.79
#